data_AF-A0A7J7K0T3-F1
#
_entry.id   AF-A0A7J7K0T3-F1
#
_cell.length_a   1.000
_cell.length_b   1.000
_cell.length_c   1.000
_cell.angle_alpha   90.00
_cell.angle_beta   90.00
_cell.angle_gamma   90.00
#
_symmetry.space_group_name_H-M   'P 1'
#
loop_
_entity.id
_entity.type
_entity.pdbx_description
1 polymer ?
#
loop_
_entity_poly.entity_id
_entity_poly.type
_entity_poly.pdbx_seq_one_letter_code
_entity_poly.pdbx_strand_id
1 'polypeptide(L)'
;MVKMNITDDSSRSPAEIAISAFFLIILILLTLFGNVVVIIAARTYYKLKEQHSNMFIVNLAIADLCVAFFVMFCTLVELVMDMQQDEPLPIGNTVCAIQICISGQIRSHCIPSRYVDIMTVSRIRLLIAWTWIQGAIIGFTPVCLNWIQYDYGEVVCAINWLYRDAVTYVIVAFVTCFMAPGLTMIICYSIIFKCV
;
A
#
# COMPACT_ATOMS: atom_id res chain seq x y z
N MET A 1 13.77 37.22 -19.05
CA MET A 1 13.75 35.77 -19.41
C MET A 1 14.92 35.13 -18.68
N VAL A 2 14.70 34.71 -17.43
CA VAL A 2 15.74 34.05 -16.62
C VAL A 2 15.75 32.59 -17.04
N LYS A 3 16.84 32.14 -17.69
CA LYS A 3 17.10 30.72 -17.85
C LYS A 3 17.56 30.20 -16.49
N MET A 4 16.65 29.56 -15.75
CA MET A 4 17.05 28.72 -14.63
C MET A 4 17.75 27.50 -15.23
N ASN A 5 19.08 27.50 -15.14
CA ASN A 5 19.92 26.38 -15.50
C ASN A 5 19.82 25.36 -14.36
N ILE A 6 18.74 24.57 -14.37
CA ILE A 6 18.60 23.39 -13.51
C ILE A 6 19.35 22.27 -14.24
N THR A 7 20.67 22.23 -14.07
CA THR A 7 21.37 20.95 -14.12
C THR A 7 21.04 20.26 -12.80
N ASP A 8 19.92 19.54 -12.78
CA ASP A 8 19.59 18.62 -11.69
C ASP A 8 20.53 17.43 -11.85
N ASP A 9 21.75 17.57 -11.36
CA ASP A 9 22.66 16.45 -11.14
C ASP A 9 22.21 15.75 -9.85
N SER A 10 20.98 15.24 -9.85
CA SER A 10 20.42 14.43 -8.77
C SER A 10 20.86 12.96 -8.92
N SER A 11 22.12 12.74 -9.30
CA SER A 11 22.70 11.40 -9.33
C SER A 11 23.03 11.02 -7.88
N ARG A 12 22.26 10.08 -7.32
CA ARG A 12 22.49 9.60 -5.95
C ARG A 12 23.89 9.03 -5.81
N SER A 13 24.51 9.29 -4.66
CA SER A 13 25.78 8.65 -4.35
C SER A 13 25.60 7.12 -4.29
N PRO A 14 26.56 6.32 -4.78
CA PRO A 14 26.54 4.87 -4.62
C PRO A 14 26.34 4.41 -3.17
N ALA A 15 26.81 5.21 -2.21
CA ALA A 15 26.62 4.94 -0.79
C ALA A 15 25.16 5.09 -0.34
N GLU A 16 24.44 6.09 -0.85
CA GLU A 16 23.01 6.33 -0.53
C GLU A 16 22.13 5.22 -1.09
N ILE A 17 22.44 4.77 -2.32
CA ILE A 17 21.74 3.64 -2.96
C ILE A 17 22.00 2.36 -2.15
N ALA A 18 23.25 2.09 -1.77
CA ALA A 18 23.60 0.91 -0.98
C ALA A 18 22.90 0.88 0.39
N ILE A 19 22.86 2.02 1.09
CA ILE A 19 22.20 2.16 2.39
C ILE A 19 20.68 1.96 2.23
N SER A 20 20.06 2.62 1.26
CA SER A 20 18.62 2.51 0.99
C SER A 20 18.22 1.08 0.63
N ALA A 21 18.98 0.42 -0.24
CA ALA A 21 18.75 -0.96 -0.64
C ALA A 21 18.88 -1.92 0.54
N PHE A 22 19.89 -1.72 1.41
CA PHE A 22 20.08 -2.52 2.61
C PHE A 22 18.87 -2.44 3.55
N PHE A 23 18.40 -1.22 3.86
CA PHE A 23 17.21 -1.04 4.69
C PHE A 23 15.96 -1.64 4.05
N LEU A 24 15.78 -1.45 2.75
CA LEU A 24 14.63 -1.97 2.01
C LEU A 24 14.60 -3.51 2.02
N ILE A 25 15.75 -4.17 1.86
CA ILE A 25 15.87 -5.64 1.97
C ILE A 25 15.46 -6.10 3.38
N ILE A 26 15.93 -5.41 4.43
CA ILE A 26 15.54 -5.73 5.81
C ILE A 26 14.04 -5.60 6.00
N LEU A 27 13.43 -4.51 5.50
CA LEU A 27 11.99 -4.28 5.58
C LEU A 27 11.20 -5.37 4.86
N ILE A 28 11.65 -5.80 3.68
CA ILE A 28 11.03 -6.92 2.94
C ILE A 28 11.08 -8.19 3.80
N LEU A 29 12.25 -8.56 4.32
CA LEU A 29 12.42 -9.79 5.12
C LEU A 29 11.56 -9.77 6.39
N LEU A 30 11.55 -8.65 7.12
CA LEU A 30 10.74 -8.49 8.33
C LEU A 30 9.24 -8.55 8.01
N THR A 31 8.80 -7.91 6.93
CA THR A 31 7.39 -7.90 6.52
C THR A 31 6.94 -9.30 6.10
N LEU A 32 7.75 -10.03 5.32
CA LEU A 32 7.46 -11.40 4.92
C LEU A 32 7.39 -12.33 6.14
N PHE A 33 8.42 -12.31 6.99
CA PHE A 33 8.48 -13.17 8.15
C PHE A 33 7.34 -12.89 9.14
N GLY A 34 7.13 -11.63 9.50
CA GLY A 34 6.11 -11.23 10.48
C GLY A 34 4.70 -11.62 10.03
N ASN A 35 4.35 -11.35 8.78
CA ASN A 35 3.00 -11.64 8.27
C ASN A 35 2.77 -13.14 8.03
N VAL A 36 3.79 -13.91 7.65
CA VAL A 36 3.70 -15.39 7.59
C VAL A 36 3.46 -15.96 8.98
N VAL A 37 4.17 -15.48 10.01
CA VAL A 37 3.96 -15.92 11.40
C VAL A 37 2.54 -15.58 11.87
N VAL A 38 2.01 -14.40 11.54
CA VAL A 38 0.62 -14.02 11.85
C VAL A 38 -0.37 -15.00 11.20
N ILE A 39 -0.19 -15.34 9.93
CA ILE A 39 -1.05 -16.31 9.23
C ILE A 39 -0.96 -17.69 9.89
N ILE A 40 0.25 -18.17 10.21
CA ILE A 40 0.44 -19.46 10.87
C ILE A 40 -0.22 -19.49 12.25
N ALA A 41 -0.05 -18.43 13.05
CA ALA A 41 -0.65 -18.31 14.37
C ALA A 41 -2.19 -18.31 14.28
N ALA A 42 -2.75 -17.52 13.35
CA ALA A 42 -4.18 -17.44 13.11
C ALA A 42 -4.79 -18.79 12.68
N ARG A 43 -4.01 -19.65 12.00
CA ARG A 43 -4.45 -20.99 11.56
C ARG A 43 -4.25 -22.08 12.60
N THR A 44 -3.20 -21.97 13.42
CA THR A 44 -2.80 -23.00 14.39
C THR A 44 -3.61 -22.92 15.69
N TYR A 45 -3.91 -21.72 16.18
CA TYR A 45 -4.62 -21.55 17.45
C TYR A 45 -6.14 -21.63 17.28
N TYR A 46 -6.75 -22.71 17.80
CA TYR A 46 -8.21 -22.94 17.69
C TYR A 46 -9.05 -21.76 18.22
N LYS A 47 -8.62 -21.14 19.33
CA LYS A 47 -9.30 -19.98 19.93
C LYS A 47 -9.29 -18.76 19.00
N LEU A 48 -8.25 -18.60 18.19
CA LEU A 48 -8.18 -17.53 17.18
C LEU A 48 -8.96 -17.92 15.92
N LYS A 49 -9.00 -19.20 15.57
CA LYS A 49 -9.73 -19.71 14.40
C LYS A 49 -11.25 -19.55 14.51
N GLU A 50 -11.81 -19.65 15.71
CA GLU A 50 -13.26 -19.52 15.93
C GLU A 50 -13.75 -18.07 15.91
N GLN A 51 -12.88 -17.09 16.11
CA GLN A 51 -13.28 -15.69 16.08
C GLN A 51 -13.35 -15.15 14.65
N HIS A 52 -14.54 -14.69 14.26
CA HIS A 52 -14.78 -14.04 12.96
C HIS A 52 -13.91 -12.80 12.72
N SER A 53 -13.46 -12.13 13.78
CA SER A 53 -12.52 -10.98 13.73
C SER A 53 -11.15 -11.35 13.17
N ASN A 54 -10.71 -12.60 13.33
CA ASN A 54 -9.40 -13.07 12.87
C ASN A 54 -9.31 -13.14 11.33
N MET A 55 -10.45 -13.14 10.62
CA MET A 55 -10.45 -13.02 9.14
C MET A 55 -9.86 -11.69 8.66
N PHE A 56 -10.06 -10.61 9.41
CA PHE A 56 -9.48 -9.31 9.08
C PHE A 56 -7.96 -9.28 9.33
N ILE A 57 -7.49 -9.93 10.39
CA ILE A 57 -6.06 -10.07 10.71
C ILE A 57 -5.35 -10.84 9.59
N VAL A 58 -5.92 -11.97 9.16
CA VAL A 58 -5.38 -12.74 8.04
C VAL A 58 -5.43 -11.95 6.74
N ASN A 59 -6.51 -11.21 6.47
CA ASN A 59 -6.60 -10.35 5.28
C ASN A 59 -5.53 -9.25 5.29
N LEU A 60 -5.29 -8.61 6.43
CA LEU A 60 -4.25 -7.60 6.59
C LEU A 60 -2.86 -8.21 6.32
N ALA A 61 -2.58 -9.39 6.89
CA ALA A 61 -1.32 -10.09 6.65
C ALA A 61 -1.13 -10.46 5.17
N ILE A 62 -2.18 -10.89 4.47
CA ILE A 62 -2.12 -11.15 3.02
C ILE A 62 -1.82 -9.86 2.25
N ALA A 63 -2.49 -8.76 2.59
CA ALA A 63 -2.25 -7.47 1.95
C ALA A 63 -0.81 -6.99 2.15
N ASP A 64 -0.28 -7.08 3.37
CA ASP A 64 1.09 -6.68 3.68
C ASP A 64 2.14 -7.58 2.97
N LEU A 65 1.86 -8.89 2.81
CA LEU A 65 2.68 -9.77 1.98
C LEU A 65 2.66 -9.36 0.50
N CYS A 66 1.48 -9.05 -0.05
CA CYS A 66 1.38 -8.53 -1.42
C CYS A 66 2.18 -7.24 -1.59
N VAL A 67 2.08 -6.30 -0.64
CA VAL A 67 2.87 -5.06 -0.67
C VAL A 67 4.38 -5.36 -0.63
N ALA A 68 4.84 -6.27 0.24
CA ALA A 68 6.26 -6.64 0.28
C ALA A 68 6.74 -7.24 -1.05
N PHE A 69 5.97 -8.16 -1.63
CA PHE A 69 6.36 -8.84 -2.86
C PHE A 69 6.30 -7.97 -4.11
N PHE A 70 5.33 -7.06 -4.20
CA PHE A 70 5.09 -6.33 -5.44
C PHE A 70 5.49 -4.86 -5.36
N VAL A 71 5.34 -4.20 -4.22
CA VAL A 71 5.71 -2.79 -4.06
C VAL A 71 7.19 -2.70 -3.71
N MET A 72 7.58 -3.30 -2.59
CA MET A 72 8.94 -3.14 -2.07
C MET A 72 9.96 -3.85 -2.96
N PHE A 73 9.66 -5.05 -3.47
CA PHE A 73 10.57 -5.74 -4.38
C PHE A 73 10.80 -4.96 -5.69
N CYS A 74 9.74 -4.38 -6.25
CA CYS A 74 9.84 -3.55 -7.44
C CYS A 74 10.69 -2.29 -7.19
N THR A 75 10.47 -1.60 -6.07
CA THR A 75 11.32 -0.48 -5.64
C THR A 75 12.78 -0.90 -5.47
N LEU A 76 13.06 -2.12 -4.98
CA LEU A 76 14.43 -2.63 -4.89
C LEU A 76 15.08 -2.77 -6.26
N VAL A 77 14.35 -3.34 -7.22
CA VAL A 77 14.84 -3.52 -8.59
C VAL A 77 15.12 -2.16 -9.22
N GLU A 78 14.20 -1.21 -9.11
CA GLU A 78 14.37 0.15 -9.64
C GLU A 78 15.56 0.87 -9.00
N LEU A 79 15.71 0.77 -7.68
CA LEU A 79 16.84 1.34 -6.93
C LEU A 79 18.19 0.77 -7.36
N VAL A 80 18.26 -0.53 -7.65
CA VAL A 80 19.50 -1.18 -8.10
C VAL A 80 19.79 -0.85 -9.57
N MET A 81 18.77 -0.75 -10.41
CA MET A 81 18.92 -0.45 -11.83
C MET A 81 19.25 1.02 -12.10
N ASP A 82 18.90 1.94 -11.19
CA ASP A 82 19.34 3.36 -11.22
C ASP A 82 20.87 3.49 -11.23
N MET A 83 21.60 2.47 -10.75
CA MET A 83 23.06 2.40 -10.80
C MET A 83 23.63 2.20 -12.21
N GLN A 84 22.82 1.77 -13.19
CA GLN A 84 23.30 1.31 -14.49
C GLN A 84 23.06 2.30 -15.64
N GLN A 85 22.34 3.41 -15.44
CA GLN A 85 22.12 4.48 -16.45
C GLN A 85 21.61 4.03 -17.84
N ASP A 86 21.18 2.78 -17.99
CA ASP A 86 20.51 2.29 -19.19
C ASP A 86 19.02 2.64 -19.12
N GLU A 87 18.46 3.03 -20.28
CA GLU A 87 17.11 3.60 -20.44
C GLU A 87 16.04 3.03 -19.48
N PRO A 88 15.09 3.87 -19.01
CA PRO A 88 13.98 3.37 -18.20
C PRO A 88 13.28 2.26 -18.98
N LEU A 89 13.40 1.03 -18.47
CA LEU A 89 12.76 -0.13 -19.07
C LEU A 89 11.29 0.21 -19.34
N PRO A 90 10.69 -0.22 -20.47
CA PRO A 90 9.25 -0.12 -20.72
C PRO A 90 8.40 -0.84 -19.65
N ILE A 91 9.07 -1.55 -18.73
CA ILE A 91 8.55 -2.20 -17.54
C ILE A 91 8.21 -1.19 -16.43
N GLY A 92 8.82 0.00 -16.40
CA GLY A 92 8.60 1.03 -15.37
C GLY A 92 7.11 1.34 -15.19
N ASN A 93 6.38 1.67 -16.26
CA ASN A 93 4.94 1.92 -16.17
C ASN A 93 4.13 0.70 -15.67
N THR A 94 4.58 -0.52 -15.97
CA THR A 94 3.90 -1.76 -15.53
C THR A 94 4.19 -2.06 -14.06
N VAL A 95 5.43 -1.84 -13.62
CA VAL A 95 5.86 -1.98 -12.23
C VAL A 95 5.22 -0.91 -11.37
N CYS A 96 5.25 0.34 -11.82
CA CYS A 96 4.54 1.47 -11.23
C CYS A 96 3.03 1.20 -11.10
N ALA A 97 2.42 0.60 -12.12
CA ALA A 97 1.01 0.24 -12.08
C ALA A 97 0.70 -0.78 -11.01
N ILE A 98 1.52 -1.83 -10.93
CA ILE A 98 1.40 -2.87 -9.91
C ILE A 98 1.62 -2.27 -8.52
N GLN A 99 2.61 -1.38 -8.37
CA GLN A 99 2.95 -0.70 -7.12
C GLN A 99 1.77 0.12 -6.57
N ILE A 100 1.11 0.92 -7.41
CA ILE A 100 -0.01 1.77 -7.02
C ILE A 100 -1.31 0.95 -6.84
N CYS A 101 -1.54 -0.09 -7.67
CA CYS A 101 -2.67 -1.02 -7.54
C CYS A 101 -2.67 -1.77 -6.19
N ILE A 102 -1.49 -2.12 -5.69
CA ILE A 102 -1.35 -2.94 -4.49
C ILE A 102 -1.22 -2.06 -3.24
N SER A 103 -0.55 -0.91 -3.34
CA SER A 103 -0.53 0.08 -2.24
C SER A 103 -1.89 0.75 -2.02
N GLY A 104 -2.72 0.87 -3.06
CA GLY A 104 -4.12 1.33 -2.98
C GLY A 104 -5.06 0.41 -2.20
N GLN A 105 -4.61 -0.80 -1.82
CA GLN A 105 -5.38 -1.78 -1.04
C GLN A 105 -5.54 -1.41 0.45
N ILE A 106 -5.54 -0.11 0.79
CA ILE A 106 -5.51 0.36 2.17
C ILE A 106 -6.76 -0.08 2.94
N ARG A 107 -6.50 -1.08 3.80
CA ARG A 107 -6.86 -1.19 5.21
C ARG A 107 -8.35 -1.05 5.50
N SER A 108 -8.96 -2.24 5.53
CA SER A 108 -10.19 -2.62 6.24
C SER A 108 -10.88 -1.47 6.97
N HIS A 109 -12.10 -1.16 6.54
CA HIS A 109 -13.11 -0.57 7.42
C HIS A 109 -13.09 -1.36 8.73
N CYS A 110 -12.47 -0.81 9.77
CA CYS A 110 -12.43 -1.46 11.05
C CYS A 110 -13.78 -1.25 11.69
N ILE A 111 -14.66 -2.19 11.37
CA ILE A 111 -15.90 -2.37 12.09
C ILE A 111 -15.52 -2.88 13.50
N PRO A 112 -15.97 -2.22 14.58
CA PRO A 112 -15.58 -2.54 15.94
C PRO A 112 -15.92 -4.00 16.26
N SER A 113 -15.02 -4.66 17.01
CA SER A 113 -15.10 -6.10 17.32
C SER A 113 -16.43 -6.51 17.95
N ARG A 114 -17.11 -5.64 18.71
CA ARG A 114 -18.45 -5.92 19.27
C ARG A 114 -19.57 -6.02 18.22
N TYR A 115 -19.37 -5.52 17.01
CA TYR A 115 -20.33 -5.65 15.92
C TYR A 115 -20.08 -6.92 15.09
N VAL A 116 -18.87 -7.50 15.19
CA VAL A 116 -18.46 -8.70 14.45
C VAL A 116 -19.09 -9.97 15.02
N ASP A 117 -19.38 -10.02 16.33
CA ASP A 117 -20.09 -11.15 16.96
C ASP A 117 -21.53 -11.33 16.48
N ILE A 118 -22.11 -10.29 15.86
CA ILE A 118 -23.47 -10.29 15.29
C ILE A 118 -23.42 -10.41 13.75
N MET A 119 -22.22 -10.36 13.16
CA MET A 119 -22.04 -10.26 11.72
C MET A 119 -21.81 -11.64 11.10
N THR A 120 -22.61 -11.99 10.10
CA THR A 120 -22.44 -13.26 9.40
C THR A 120 -21.14 -13.29 8.61
N VAL A 121 -20.49 -14.46 8.54
CA VAL A 121 -19.26 -14.72 7.76
C VAL A 121 -19.38 -14.23 6.31
N SER A 122 -20.57 -14.32 5.72
CA SER A 122 -20.84 -13.84 4.36
C SER A 122 -20.70 -12.32 4.23
N ARG A 123 -21.12 -11.53 5.22
CA ARG A 123 -20.92 -10.07 5.22
C ARG A 123 -19.45 -9.71 5.38
N ILE A 124 -18.72 -10.42 6.23
CA ILE A 124 -17.26 -10.23 6.40
C ILE A 124 -16.51 -10.49 5.09
N ARG A 125 -16.82 -11.60 4.41
CA ARG A 125 -16.23 -11.90 3.08
C ARG A 125 -16.59 -10.84 2.04
N LEU A 126 -17.83 -10.35 2.03
CA LEU A 126 -18.26 -9.30 1.10
C LEU A 126 -17.51 -7.98 1.36
N LEU A 127 -17.32 -7.61 2.63
CA LEU A 127 -16.55 -6.42 3.01
C LEU A 127 -15.09 -6.54 2.60
N ILE A 128 -14.48 -7.71 2.84
CA ILE A 128 -13.11 -7.98 2.36
C ILE A 128 -13.06 -7.85 0.84
N ALA A 129 -13.93 -8.55 0.10
CA ALA A 129 -13.97 -8.48 -1.36
C ALA A 129 -14.17 -7.05 -1.87
N TRP A 130 -15.05 -6.27 -1.22
CA TRP A 130 -15.26 -4.86 -1.52
C TRP A 130 -13.98 -4.04 -1.36
N THR A 131 -13.23 -4.24 -0.26
CA THR A 131 -11.96 -3.53 -0.05
C THR A 131 -10.93 -3.84 -1.14
N TRP A 132 -10.84 -5.10 -1.58
CA TRP A 132 -9.94 -5.48 -2.68
C TRP A 132 -10.33 -4.84 -4.01
N ILE A 133 -11.63 -4.83 -4.32
CA ILE A 133 -12.16 -4.21 -5.55
C ILE A 133 -11.93 -2.69 -5.52
N GLN A 134 -12.26 -2.04 -4.40
CA GLN A 134 -12.06 -0.61 -4.23
C GLN A 134 -10.59 -0.22 -4.38
N GLY A 135 -9.68 -0.94 -3.73
CA GLY A 135 -8.24 -0.69 -3.84
C GLY A 135 -7.71 -0.91 -5.25
N ALA A 136 -8.21 -1.93 -5.95
CA ALA A 136 -7.85 -2.16 -7.35
C ALA A 136 -8.36 -1.04 -8.27
N ILE A 137 -9.61 -0.59 -8.13
CA ILE A 137 -10.18 0.52 -8.93
C ILE A 137 -9.36 1.79 -8.73
N ILE A 138 -9.10 2.14 -7.47
CA ILE A 138 -8.32 3.33 -7.13
C ILE A 138 -6.92 3.16 -7.72
N GLY A 139 -6.17 2.12 -7.37
CA GLY A 139 -4.80 2.04 -7.86
C GLY A 139 -4.64 1.85 -9.37
N PHE A 140 -5.64 1.28 -10.07
CA PHE A 140 -5.61 1.10 -11.53
C PHE A 140 -6.03 2.36 -12.31
N THR A 141 -6.85 3.23 -11.72
CA THR A 141 -7.29 4.49 -12.37
C THR A 141 -6.12 5.36 -12.88
N PRO A 142 -5.10 5.72 -12.07
CA PRO A 142 -3.97 6.52 -12.54
C PRO A 142 -3.11 5.79 -13.58
N VAL A 143 -3.14 4.45 -13.59
CA VAL A 143 -2.48 3.62 -14.61
C VAL A 143 -3.15 3.80 -15.96
N CYS A 144 -4.47 3.59 -16.02
CA CYS A 144 -5.23 3.71 -17.27
C CYS A 144 -5.14 5.10 -17.87
N LEU A 145 -5.05 6.12 -17.02
CA LEU A 145 -5.00 7.51 -17.43
C LEU A 145 -3.57 7.98 -17.75
N ASN A 146 -2.57 7.09 -17.63
CA ASN A 146 -1.14 7.39 -17.83
C ASN A 146 -0.67 8.60 -17.00
N TRP A 147 -1.16 8.70 -15.76
CA TRP A 147 -0.79 9.76 -14.83
C TRP A 147 0.43 9.41 -13.98
N ILE A 148 0.99 8.21 -14.13
CA ILE A 148 2.09 7.74 -13.31
C ILE A 148 3.41 8.14 -13.94
N GLN A 149 4.29 8.70 -13.12
CA GLN A 149 5.66 9.01 -13.47
C GLN A 149 6.60 8.50 -12.38
N TYR A 150 7.79 8.10 -12.77
CA TYR A 150 8.82 7.74 -11.81
C TYR A 150 9.37 9.01 -11.16
N ASP A 151 9.32 9.08 -9.84
CA ASP A 151 9.92 10.15 -9.06
C ASP A 151 11.34 9.75 -8.66
N TYR A 152 12.32 10.32 -9.37
CA TYR A 152 13.72 10.08 -9.09
C TYR A 152 14.12 10.53 -7.69
N GLY A 153 13.41 11.47 -7.03
CA GLY A 153 13.73 11.94 -5.69
C GLY A 153 13.33 10.95 -4.58
N GLU A 154 12.27 10.17 -4.79
CA GLU A 154 11.73 9.23 -3.81
C GLU A 154 11.93 7.76 -4.21
N VAL A 155 12.46 7.47 -5.40
CA VAL A 155 12.65 6.11 -5.94
C VAL A 155 11.33 5.34 -6.00
N VAL A 156 10.26 6.06 -6.34
CA VAL A 156 8.89 5.54 -6.28
C VAL A 156 8.12 6.08 -7.47
N CYS A 157 7.20 5.26 -7.97
CA CYS A 157 6.22 5.69 -8.94
C CYS A 157 5.15 6.55 -8.28
N ALA A 158 5.08 7.82 -8.68
CA ALA A 158 4.15 8.79 -8.14
C ALA A 158 3.15 9.26 -9.20
N ILE A 159 2.00 9.74 -8.74
CA ILE A 159 1.02 10.39 -9.61
C ILE A 159 1.53 11.79 -9.96
N ASN A 160 1.55 12.12 -11.25
CA ASN A 160 1.91 13.43 -11.72
C ASN A 160 0.81 14.46 -11.41
N TRP A 161 1.13 15.40 -10.54
CA TRP A 161 0.22 16.47 -10.08
C TRP A 161 -0.09 17.54 -11.13
N LEU A 162 0.62 17.57 -12.26
CA LEU A 162 0.38 18.54 -13.34
C LEU A 162 -0.97 18.32 -14.03
N TYR A 163 -1.52 17.10 -13.96
CA TYR A 163 -2.85 16.81 -14.46
C TYR A 163 -3.89 17.37 -13.48
N ARG A 164 -4.73 18.29 -13.95
CA ARG A 164 -5.80 18.93 -13.15
C ARG A 164 -6.71 17.89 -12.47
N ASP A 165 -7.05 16.82 -13.19
CA ASP A 165 -7.94 15.76 -12.69
C ASP A 165 -7.24 14.83 -11.68
N ALA A 166 -5.90 14.74 -11.73
CA ALA A 166 -5.13 13.94 -10.78
C ALA A 166 -5.20 14.50 -9.36
N VAL A 167 -5.20 15.83 -9.20
CA VAL A 167 -5.34 16.47 -7.88
C VAL A 167 -6.69 16.13 -7.26
N THR A 168 -7.78 16.28 -8.01
CA THR A 168 -9.13 15.93 -7.55
C THR A 168 -9.22 14.45 -7.21
N TYR A 169 -8.66 13.59 -8.05
CA TYR A 169 -8.60 12.15 -7.81
C TYR A 169 -7.86 11.80 -6.51
N VAL A 170 -6.68 12.37 -6.25
CA VAL A 170 -5.91 12.11 -5.03
C VAL A 170 -6.66 12.60 -3.78
N ILE A 171 -7.34 13.75 -3.85
CA ILE A 171 -8.18 14.24 -2.74
C ILE A 171 -9.32 13.25 -2.45
N VAL A 172 -10.02 12.79 -3.49
CA VAL A 172 -11.10 11.80 -3.34
C VAL A 172 -10.56 10.51 -2.74
N ALA A 173 -9.46 9.98 -3.28
CA ALA A 173 -8.81 8.77 -2.78
C ALA A 173 -8.38 8.90 -1.31
N PHE A 174 -7.81 10.04 -0.92
CA PHE A 174 -7.45 10.32 0.48
C PHE A 174 -8.67 10.32 1.40
N VAL A 175 -9.76 11.00 1.00
CA VAL A 175 -10.98 11.05 1.81
C VAL A 175 -11.59 9.66 1.97
N THR A 176 -11.68 8.89 0.88
CA THR A 176 -12.33 7.58 0.89
C THR A 176 -11.49 6.47 1.53
N CYS A 177 -10.17 6.48 1.35
CA CYS A 177 -9.30 5.40 1.81
C CYS A 177 -8.61 5.67 3.15
N PHE A 178 -8.50 6.94 3.55
CA PHE A 178 -7.79 7.30 4.78
C PHE A 178 -8.71 7.97 5.81
N MET A 179 -9.38 9.06 5.42
CA MET A 179 -10.19 9.83 6.37
C MET A 179 -11.44 9.05 6.84
N ALA A 180 -12.22 8.48 5.91
CA ALA A 180 -13.44 7.77 6.28
C ALA A 180 -13.17 6.50 7.13
N PRO A 181 -12.20 5.61 6.77
CA PRO A 181 -11.82 4.49 7.62
C PRO A 181 -11.21 4.94 8.96
N GLY A 182 -10.37 5.98 8.96
CA GLY A 182 -9.75 6.55 10.16
C GLY A 182 -10.75 7.13 11.15
N LEU A 183 -11.73 7.89 10.69
CA LEU A 183 -12.81 8.42 11.54
C LEU A 183 -13.69 7.31 12.08
N THR A 184 -14.02 6.31 11.25
CA THR A 184 -14.76 5.12 11.69
C THR A 184 -14.01 4.42 12.83
N MET A 185 -12.71 4.19 12.67
CA MET A 185 -11.84 3.64 13.70
C MET A 185 -11.90 4.41 15.02
N ILE A 186 -11.72 5.74 14.96
CA ILE A 186 -11.70 6.61 16.14
C ILE A 186 -13.04 6.55 16.87
N ILE A 187 -14.16 6.66 16.17
CA ILE A 187 -15.50 6.59 16.75
C ILE A 187 -15.71 5.24 17.44
N CYS A 188 -15.35 4.17 16.74
CA CYS A 188 -15.57 2.81 17.20
C CYS A 188 -14.74 2.48 18.45
N TYR A 189 -13.47 2.89 18.49
CA TYR A 189 -12.65 2.77 19.70
C TYR A 189 -13.14 3.67 20.83
N SER A 190 -13.57 4.90 20.54
CA SER A 190 -14.10 5.81 21.55
C SER A 190 -15.35 5.26 22.23
N ILE A 191 -16.21 4.54 21.49
CA ILE A 191 -17.38 3.85 22.06
C ILE A 191 -16.95 2.67 22.93
N ILE A 192 -15.95 1.89 22.50
CA ILE A 192 -15.42 0.76 23.30
C ILE A 192 -14.85 1.27 24.62
N PHE A 193 -14.00 2.30 24.59
CA PHE A 193 -13.37 2.87 25.79
C PHE A 193 -14.37 3.53 26.75
N LYS A 194 -15.53 3.99 26.26
CA LYS A 194 -16.59 4.54 27.11
C LYS A 194 -17.50 3.47 27.74
N CYS A 195 -17.48 2.24 27.21
CA CYS A 195 -18.29 1.12 27.68
C CYS A 195 -17.54 0.17 28.63
N VAL A 196 -16.25 0.44 28.88
CA VAL A 196 -15.40 -0.22 29.89
C VAL A 196 -15.33 0.69 31.10
#